data_AF-A0A819SVD0-F1
#
_entry.id   AF-A0A819SVD0-F1
#
_cell.length_a   1.000
_cell.length_b   1.000
_cell.length_c   1.000
_cell.angle_alpha   90.00
_cell.angle_beta   90.00
_cell.angle_gamma   90.00
#
_symmetry.space_group_name_H-M   'P 1'
#
loop_
_entity.id
_entity.type
_entity.pdbx_description
1 polymer ?
#
loop_
_entity_poly.entity_id
_entity_poly.type
_entity_poly.pdbx_seq_one_letter_code
_entity_poly.pdbx_strand_id
1 'polypeptide(L)'
;MQHLSTITNGFSGADLTEICHRACKLAIRELIEKEINEGKEQQRNGQTATDSNEPEDLVPEIRRDHFEEALKFARRSVSDNDIRKYEMFTQTLQQSRYFGTQFRFSDQQTLQGTDRSGGYRENCDDDDLYN
;
A
#
# COMPACT_ATOMS: atom_id res chain seq x y z
N MET A 1 4.82 15.19 10.48
CA MET A 1 5.10 14.60 9.15
C MET A 1 6.57 14.21 8.97
N GLN A 2 7.54 15.12 9.15
CA GLN A 2 8.98 14.77 9.00
C GLN A 2 9.45 13.58 9.85
N HIS A 3 8.93 13.44 11.08
CA HIS A 3 9.31 12.35 11.99
C HIS A 3 8.99 10.95 11.44
N LEU A 4 7.85 10.78 10.75
CA LEU A 4 7.44 9.50 10.14
C LEU A 4 8.39 9.09 9.03
N SER A 5 8.81 10.04 8.19
CA SER A 5 9.71 9.76 7.06
C SER A 5 11.09 9.30 7.52
N THR A 6 11.58 9.76 8.68
CA THR A 6 12.88 9.36 9.20
C THR A 6 12.85 7.92 9.73
N ILE A 7 11.77 7.54 10.42
CA ILE A 7 11.66 6.22 11.05
C ILE A 7 11.25 5.11 10.07
N THR A 8 10.69 5.45 8.90
CA THR A 8 10.27 4.48 7.88
C THR A 8 11.25 4.36 6.70
N ASN A 9 12.51 4.80 6.86
CA ASN A 9 13.51 4.61 5.81
C ASN A 9 13.68 3.11 5.47
N GLY A 10 13.60 2.78 4.19
CA GLY A 10 13.69 1.41 3.69
C GLY A 10 12.41 0.56 3.85
N PHE A 11 11.31 1.14 4.32
CA PHE A 11 9.99 0.51 4.27
C PHE A 11 9.50 0.48 2.82
N SER A 12 8.88 -0.63 2.44
CA SER A 12 8.16 -0.71 1.17
C SER A 12 6.80 -0.01 1.26
N GLY A 13 6.16 0.23 0.11
CA GLY A 13 4.78 0.74 0.09
C GLY A 13 3.79 -0.19 0.80
N ALA A 14 4.03 -1.51 0.78
CA ALA A 14 3.23 -2.48 1.52
C ALA A 14 3.40 -2.32 3.04
N ASP A 15 4.63 -2.13 3.51
CA ASP A 15 4.91 -1.92 4.95
C ASP A 15 4.24 -0.64 5.46
N LEU A 16 4.29 0.45 4.67
CA LEU A 16 3.60 1.70 4.99
C LEU A 16 2.08 1.53 5.03
N THR A 17 1.53 0.78 4.08
CA THR A 17 0.09 0.46 4.04
C THR A 17 -0.34 -0.33 5.26
N GLU A 18 0.48 -1.28 5.72
CA GLU A 18 0.19 -2.05 6.92
C GLU A 18 0.12 -1.17 8.17
N ILE A 19 1.02 -0.19 8.31
CA ILE A 19 0.99 0.78 9.42
C ILE A 19 -0.33 1.56 9.41
N CYS A 20 -0.76 2.07 8.24
CA CYS A 20 -2.02 2.79 8.09
C CYS A 20 -3.23 1.91 8.48
N HIS A 21 -3.25 0.65 8.03
CA HIS A 21 -4.32 -0.28 8.40
C HIS A 21 -4.33 -0.59 9.89
N ARG A 22 -3.16 -0.72 10.53
CA ARG A 22 -3.07 -0.95 11.98
C ARG A 22 -3.57 0.27 12.77
N ALA A 23 -3.17 1.48 12.39
CA ALA A 23 -3.65 2.71 13.01
C ALA A 23 -5.18 2.87 12.86
N CYS A 24 -5.72 2.60 11.67
CA CYS A 24 -7.17 2.63 11.43
C CYS A 24 -7.92 1.62 12.31
N LYS A 25 -7.42 0.38 12.44
CA LYS A 25 -8.00 -0.62 13.33
C LYS A 25 -7.98 -0.23 14.80
N LEU A 26 -6.94 0.49 15.24
CA LEU A 26 -6.87 0.99 16.61
C LEU A 26 -7.91 2.08 16.86
N ALA A 27 -8.12 2.99 15.91
CA ALA A 27 -9.17 4.01 16.00
C ALA A 27 -10.57 3.41 16.08
N ILE A 28 -10.87 2.40 15.23
CA ILE A 28 -12.15 1.68 15.28
C ILE A 28 -12.33 0.96 16.62
N ARG A 29 -11.26 0.38 17.17
CA ARG A 29 -11.33 -0.23 18.51
C ARG A 29 -11.64 0.81 19.59
N GLU A 30 -10.98 1.97 19.56
CA GLU A 30 -11.25 3.07 20.49
C GLU A 30 -12.72 3.53 20.41
N LEU A 31 -13.27 3.66 19.20
CA LEU A 31 -14.66 4.06 18.97
C LEU A 31 -15.64 3.09 19.66
N ILE A 32 -15.49 1.79 19.41
CA ILE A 32 -16.34 0.75 20.00
C ILE A 32 -16.23 0.76 21.54
N GLU A 33 -15.03 0.93 22.08
CA GLU A 33 -14.82 0.97 23.53
C GLU A 33 -15.51 2.18 24.19
N LYS A 34 -15.47 3.35 23.54
CA LYS A 34 -16.17 4.55 24.02
C LYS A 34 -17.69 4.41 23.95
N GLU A 35 -18.23 3.90 22.84
CA GLU A 35 -19.67 3.65 22.68
C GLU A 35 -20.19 2.71 23.78
N ILE A 36 -19.46 1.63 24.07
CA ILE A 36 -19.82 0.68 25.14
C ILE A 36 -19.78 1.36 26.51
N ASN A 37 -18.78 2.21 26.77
CA ASN A 37 -18.64 2.89 28.06
C ASN A 37 -19.75 3.92 28.29
N GLU A 38 -20.09 4.71 27.28
CA GLU A 38 -21.20 5.67 27.35
C GLU A 38 -22.54 4.97 27.56
N GLY A 39 -22.80 3.88 26.84
CA GLY A 39 -24.00 3.07 27.04
C GLY A 39 -24.12 2.51 28.46
N LYS A 40 -22.99 2.13 29.09
CA LYS A 40 -22.96 1.68 30.49
C LYS A 40 -23.22 2.83 31.47
N GLU A 41 -22.65 4.00 31.25
CA GLU A 41 -22.83 5.16 32.12
C GLU A 41 -24.27 5.71 32.04
N GLN A 42 -24.87 5.75 30.85
CA GLN A 42 -26.28 6.12 30.66
C GLN A 42 -27.23 5.16 31.42
N GLN A 43 -26.95 3.85 31.36
CA GLN A 43 -27.70 2.83 32.11
C GLN A 43 -27.53 3.01 33.63
N ARG A 44 -26.32 3.32 34.12
CA ARG A 44 -26.07 3.57 35.55
C ARG A 44 -26.75 4.83 36.06
N ASN A 45 -26.81 5.88 35.24
CA ASN A 45 -27.43 7.16 35.60
C ASN A 45 -28.95 7.18 35.39
N GLY A 46 -29.56 6.08 34.94
CA GLY A 46 -31.01 5.98 34.74
C GLY A 46 -31.56 6.91 33.67
N GLN A 47 -30.71 7.38 32.74
CA GLN A 47 -31.13 8.22 31.61
C GLN A 47 -31.70 7.32 30.50
N THR A 48 -32.95 7.58 30.11
CA THR A 48 -33.61 6.93 28.97
C THR A 48 -33.09 7.53 27.66
N ALA A 49 -32.87 6.67 26.66
CA ALA A 49 -32.28 6.96 25.33
C ALA A 49 -33.11 7.89 24.42
N THR A 50 -33.78 8.91 24.97
CA THR A 50 -34.73 9.78 24.27
C THR A 50 -34.26 11.22 24.10
N ASP A 51 -33.18 11.65 24.77
CA ASP A 51 -32.78 13.08 24.80
C ASP A 51 -31.39 13.39 24.21
N SER A 52 -30.93 12.63 23.21
CA SER A 52 -29.67 12.99 22.54
C SER A 52 -29.77 12.80 21.04
N ASN A 53 -29.70 13.96 20.38
CA ASN A 53 -29.45 14.15 18.95
C ASN A 53 -28.36 13.21 18.44
N GLU A 54 -28.46 12.90 17.14
CA GLU A 54 -27.45 12.40 16.19
C GLU A 54 -26.20 11.72 16.81
N PRO A 55 -25.92 10.44 16.50
CA PRO A 55 -24.78 9.73 17.08
C PRO A 55 -23.49 10.52 16.79
N GLU A 56 -22.95 11.17 17.82
CA GLU A 56 -21.71 11.92 17.73
C GLU A 56 -20.58 10.90 17.61
N ASP A 57 -19.79 10.98 16.53
CA ASP A 57 -18.65 10.10 16.34
C ASP A 57 -17.59 10.38 17.41
N LEU A 58 -17.44 9.45 18.35
CA LEU A 58 -16.57 9.57 19.51
C LEU A 58 -15.07 9.50 19.14
N VAL A 59 -14.75 9.07 17.90
CA VAL A 59 -13.39 9.01 17.35
C VAL A 59 -13.43 9.47 15.89
N PRO A 60 -13.57 10.78 15.63
CA PRO A 60 -13.76 11.31 14.28
C PRO A 60 -12.51 11.22 13.41
N GLU A 61 -11.33 11.06 14.03
CA GLU A 61 -10.04 11.13 13.33
C GLU A 61 -9.05 10.06 13.82
N ILE A 62 -8.26 9.55 12.87
CA ILE A 62 -7.07 8.75 13.19
C ILE A 62 -5.99 9.70 13.73
N ARG A 63 -5.85 9.70 15.05
CA ARG A 63 -4.88 10.47 15.81
C ARG A 63 -3.46 9.87 15.81
N ARG A 64 -2.51 10.65 16.35
CA ARG A 64 -1.07 10.33 16.39
C ARG A 64 -0.74 9.08 17.21
N ASP A 65 -1.42 8.90 18.32
CA ASP A 65 -1.27 7.74 19.22
C ASP A 65 -1.60 6.41 18.51
N HIS A 66 -2.59 6.39 17.61
CA HIS A 66 -2.84 5.22 16.78
C HIS A 66 -1.65 4.84 15.91
N PHE A 67 -0.97 5.84 15.35
CA PHE A 67 0.25 5.63 14.58
C PHE A 67 1.44 5.23 15.46
N GLU A 68 1.60 5.85 16.63
CA GLU A 68 2.65 5.49 17.59
C GLU A 68 2.54 4.02 18.01
N GLU A 69 1.33 3.54 18.31
CA GLU A 69 1.09 2.13 18.64
C GLU A 69 1.29 1.21 17.43
N ALA A 70 0.81 1.61 16.25
CA ALA A 70 1.01 0.84 15.03
C ALA A 70 2.50 0.67 14.67
N LEU A 71 3.31 1.71 14.90
CA LEU A 71 4.75 1.75 14.60
C LEU A 71 5.58 0.84 15.50
N LYS A 72 5.15 0.54 16.73
CA LYS A 72 5.87 -0.37 17.65
C LYS A 72 6.11 -1.75 17.05
N PHE A 73 5.19 -2.18 16.20
CA PHE A 73 5.21 -3.50 15.56
C PHE A 73 5.57 -3.45 14.08
N ALA A 74 5.99 -2.30 13.58
CA ALA A 74 6.30 -2.09 12.18
C ALA A 74 7.71 -2.58 11.85
N ARG A 75 7.86 -3.26 10.71
CA ARG A 75 9.14 -3.79 10.24
C ARG A 75 9.23 -3.70 8.71
N ARG A 76 10.44 -3.48 8.20
CA ARG A 76 10.75 -3.60 6.77
C ARG A 76 10.59 -5.04 6.32
N SER A 77 9.80 -5.26 5.28
CA SER A 77 9.67 -6.58 4.64
C SER A 77 10.83 -6.90 3.70
N VAL A 78 11.46 -5.89 3.10
CA VAL A 78 12.54 -6.05 2.13
C VAL A 78 13.92 -5.94 2.81
N SER A 79 14.76 -6.95 2.58
CA SER A 79 16.12 -7.01 3.14
C SER A 79 17.10 -6.09 2.42
N ASP A 80 18.17 -5.67 3.11
CA ASP A 80 19.24 -4.88 2.47
C ASP A 80 19.98 -5.64 1.36
N ASN A 81 19.99 -6.97 1.42
CA ASN A 81 20.60 -7.79 0.38
C ASN A 81 19.80 -7.70 -0.93
N ASP A 82 18.47 -7.75 -0.84
CA ASP A 82 17.60 -7.63 -2.01
C ASP A 82 17.66 -6.23 -2.59
N ILE A 83 17.70 -5.19 -1.74
CA ILE A 83 17.90 -3.81 -2.19
C ILE A 83 19.18 -3.69 -3.02
N ARG A 84 20.32 -4.21 -2.53
CA ARG A 84 21.59 -4.16 -3.27
C ARG A 84 21.53 -4.91 -4.60
N LYS A 85 20.85 -6.06 -4.66
CA LYS A 85 20.66 -6.78 -5.93
C LYS A 85 19.86 -5.95 -6.93
N TYR A 86 18.77 -5.31 -6.50
CA TYR A 86 17.97 -4.43 -7.35
C TYR A 86 18.76 -3.19 -7.79
N GLU A 87 19.58 -2.59 -6.93
CA GLU A 87 20.47 -1.47 -7.28
C GLU A 87 21.50 -1.89 -8.35
N MET A 88 22.18 -3.03 -8.17
CA MET A 88 23.14 -3.55 -9.15
C MET A 88 22.47 -3.86 -10.50
N PHE A 89 21.27 -4.44 -10.47
CA PHE A 89 20.51 -4.76 -11.69
C PHE A 89 20.10 -3.49 -12.43
N THR A 90 19.55 -2.49 -11.73
CA THR A 90 19.13 -1.22 -12.34
C THR A 90 20.31 -0.42 -12.90
N GLN A 91 21.46 -0.41 -12.22
CA GLN A 91 22.68 0.23 -12.72
C GLN A 91 23.21 -0.44 -13.99
N THR A 92 23.26 -1.77 -14.02
CA THR A 92 23.72 -2.53 -15.20
C THR A 92 22.75 -2.37 -16.37
N LEU A 93 21.44 -2.38 -16.10
CA LEU A 93 20.40 -2.21 -17.13
C LEU A 93 20.37 -0.78 -17.69
N GLN A 94 20.60 0.23 -16.85
CA GLN A 94 20.78 1.61 -17.32
C GLN A 94 22.04 1.70 -18.19
N GLN A 95 23.18 1.16 -17.74
CA GLN A 95 24.42 1.13 -18.53
C GLN A 95 24.27 0.37 -19.87
N SER A 96 23.52 -0.73 -19.92
CA SER A 96 23.26 -1.43 -21.18
C SER A 96 22.31 -0.66 -22.11
N ARG A 97 21.35 0.10 -21.57
CA ARG A 97 20.56 1.06 -22.36
C ARG A 97 21.40 2.22 -22.90
N TYR A 98 22.49 2.63 -22.24
CA TYR A 98 23.45 3.57 -22.82
C TYR A 98 24.18 3.02 -24.06
N PHE A 99 24.18 1.69 -24.28
CA PHE A 99 24.68 1.05 -25.52
C PHE A 99 23.58 0.89 -26.60
N GLY A 100 22.31 1.13 -26.27
CA GLY A 100 21.15 0.90 -27.16
C GLY A 100 20.26 2.13 -27.43
N THR A 101 20.54 3.30 -26.84
CA THR A 101 19.75 4.53 -27.07
C THR A 101 20.10 5.23 -28.38
N GLN A 102 19.91 4.51 -29.49
CA GLN A 102 19.52 5.10 -30.78
C GLN A 102 18.01 4.95 -31.02
N PHE A 103 17.19 4.81 -29.98
CA PHE A 103 15.74 4.91 -30.14
C PHE A 103 15.29 6.37 -30.08
N ARG A 104 15.35 7.04 -31.24
CA ARG A 104 14.55 8.23 -31.53
C ARG A 104 13.21 7.77 -32.09
N PHE A 105 12.10 8.29 -31.56
CA PHE A 105 10.88 8.35 -32.34
C PHE A 105 11.14 9.34 -33.47
N SER A 106 11.54 8.82 -34.63
CA SER A 106 11.63 9.61 -35.84
C SER A 106 10.21 9.97 -36.26
N ASP A 107 9.91 11.25 -36.18
CA ASP A 107 8.71 11.85 -36.74
C ASP A 107 8.50 11.39 -38.19
N GLN A 108 7.25 11.01 -38.47
CA GLN A 108 6.61 10.80 -39.76
C GLN A 108 7.50 10.68 -41.01
N GLN A 109 7.55 9.48 -41.59
CA GLN A 109 7.37 9.36 -43.04
C GLN A 109 6.72 8.03 -43.43
N THR A 110 5.65 8.17 -44.20
CA THR A 110 4.84 7.13 -44.83
C THR A 110 5.62 6.20 -45.76
N LEU A 111 5.04 5.01 -45.97
CA LEU A 111 5.12 4.11 -47.14
C LEU A 111 5.74 2.71 -46.91
N GLN A 112 4.82 1.75 -46.85
CA GLN A 112 4.71 0.58 -47.73
C GLN A 112 5.76 -0.54 -47.63
N GLY A 113 5.29 -1.67 -47.07
CA GLY A 113 5.51 -3.02 -47.58
C GLY A 113 6.90 -3.62 -47.42
N THR A 114 7.01 -4.73 -46.69
CA THR A 114 7.42 -6.03 -47.24
C THR A 114 7.31 -7.10 -46.15
N ASP A 115 6.66 -8.18 -46.53
CA ASP A 115 6.43 -9.46 -45.89
C ASP A 115 7.72 -10.12 -45.35
N ARG A 116 7.75 -10.50 -44.07
CA ARG A 116 8.65 -11.54 -43.51
C ARG A 116 8.01 -12.29 -42.36
N SER A 117 7.61 -13.50 -42.70
CA SER A 117 7.29 -14.65 -41.85
C SER A 117 8.32 -14.93 -40.75
N GLY A 118 7.82 -15.22 -39.55
CA GLY A 118 8.65 -15.53 -38.37
C GLY A 118 7.87 -15.94 -37.12
N GLY A 119 6.98 -16.94 -37.24
CA GLY A 119 6.48 -17.84 -36.20
C GLY A 119 6.29 -17.34 -34.76
N TYR A 120 5.08 -16.89 -34.43
CA TYR A 120 4.53 -16.98 -33.08
C TYR A 120 3.88 -18.35 -32.90
N ARG A 121 4.41 -19.17 -31.97
CA ARG A 121 3.68 -20.31 -31.40
C ARG A 121 2.96 -19.80 -30.16
N GLU A 122 1.67 -19.52 -30.31
CA GLU A 122 0.69 -19.69 -29.24
C GLU A 122 0.68 -21.18 -28.89
N ASN A 123 1.12 -21.53 -27.68
CA ASN A 123 0.63 -22.73 -27.02
C ASN A 123 -0.41 -22.25 -26.01
N CYS A 124 -1.61 -22.01 -26.51
CA CYS A 124 -2.84 -22.07 -25.72
C CYS A 124 -3.19 -23.56 -25.60
N ASP A 125 -2.53 -24.25 -24.68
CA ASP A 125 -3.05 -25.51 -24.13
C ASP A 125 -3.49 -25.19 -22.70
N ASP A 126 -4.78 -24.89 -22.61
CA ASP A 126 -5.63 -25.02 -21.42
C ASP A 126 -5.58 -26.48 -20.89
N ASP A 127 -6.05 -26.66 -19.64
CA ASP A 127 -6.48 -27.93 -19.01
C ASP A 127 -5.34 -28.85 -18.48
N ASP A 128 -5.12 -29.13 -17.19
CA ASP A 128 -5.94 -29.09 -15.98
C ASP A 128 -5.02 -29.04 -14.74
N LEU A 129 -5.11 -27.99 -13.91
CA LEU A 129 -4.38 -27.86 -12.63
C LEU A 129 -5.25 -28.23 -11.41
N TYR A 130 -6.13 -29.22 -11.56
CA TYR A 130 -6.80 -29.87 -10.43
C TYR A 130 -7.03 -31.35 -10.74
N ASN A 131 -6.05 -32.17 -10.37
CA ASN A 131 -6.23 -33.58 -10.03
C ASN A 131 -5.45 -33.86 -8.76
#